data_AF-A0A9R1R0P0-F1
#
_entry.id   AF-A0A9R1R0P0-F1
#
_cell.length_a   1.000
_cell.length_b   1.000
_cell.length_c   1.000
_cell.angle_alpha   90.00
_cell.angle_beta   90.00
_cell.angle_gamma   90.00
#
_symmetry.space_group_name_H-M   'P 1'
#
loop_
_entity.id
_entity.type
_entity.pdbx_description
1 polymer ?
#
loop_
_entity_poly.entity_id
_entity_poly.type
_entity_poly.pdbx_seq_one_letter_code
_entity_poly.pdbx_strand_id
1 'polypeptide(L)'
;MQAKMFYYNSSALLEPTTRTSLLKAIEVSKKFGGITFFDLNLPMPLWSSSKETKSLIKEAWEAADIIEVMKQELEFLCGIKPSANSDTKDEKSEFAHYSPEVVMKIWHDNLKVLFVTNGTSKIHYYTEKHNGSVRGTEDAPITPFTSEMSQSGDTIAAALMNMLSINPHLVTDKVYLHKTAKHAIKCGVIDQWLAARERGFLPRGIAEPSSEHDEARFITEREYRTIPDAMQPANPSDRELTHVE
;
A
#
# COMPACT_ATOMS: atom_id res chain seq x y z
N MET A 1 16.20 22.30 16.27
CA MET A 1 15.21 21.53 15.50
C MET A 1 14.81 20.33 16.34
N GLN A 2 13.53 20.13 16.60
CA GLN A 2 13.00 18.94 17.30
C GLN A 2 12.24 18.10 16.27
N ALA A 3 12.48 16.80 16.22
CA ALA A 3 11.74 15.90 15.34
C ALA A 3 10.28 15.81 15.80
N LYS A 4 9.33 16.08 14.89
CA LYS A 4 7.89 16.06 15.19
C LYS A 4 7.27 14.66 15.07
N MET A 5 7.89 13.82 14.24
CA MET A 5 7.39 12.49 13.90
C MET A 5 8.57 11.52 13.82
N PHE A 6 8.37 10.30 14.29
CA PHE A 6 9.31 9.20 14.22
C PHE A 6 8.69 8.06 13.41
N TYR A 7 9.34 7.72 12.30
CA TYR A 7 8.91 6.70 11.36
C TYR A 7 9.67 5.40 11.56
N TYR A 8 8.98 4.28 11.40
CA TYR A 8 9.57 2.95 11.38
C TYR A 8 8.69 1.97 10.61
N ASN A 9 9.26 0.82 10.26
CA ASN A 9 8.56 -0.27 9.59
C ASN A 9 8.90 -1.65 10.18
N SER A 10 8.21 -2.70 9.70
CA SER A 10 8.32 -4.02 10.31
C SER A 10 9.64 -4.72 10.01
N SER A 11 10.38 -4.32 8.96
CA SER A 11 11.68 -4.92 8.65
C SER A 11 12.70 -4.73 9.78
N ALA A 12 12.60 -3.62 10.53
CA ALA A 12 13.44 -3.36 11.70
C ALA A 12 13.16 -4.31 12.89
N LEU A 13 12.09 -5.12 12.85
CA LEU A 13 11.71 -6.05 13.91
C LEU A 13 12.26 -7.47 13.69
N LEU A 14 12.80 -7.76 12.51
CA LEU A 14 13.26 -9.11 12.13
C LEU A 14 14.52 -9.52 12.90
N GLU A 15 15.41 -8.58 13.15
CA GLU A 15 16.70 -8.82 13.79
C GLU A 15 16.67 -8.31 15.25
N PRO A 16 17.07 -9.12 16.25
CA PRO A 16 16.89 -8.79 17.67
C PRO A 16 17.55 -7.47 18.12
N THR A 17 18.75 -7.14 17.61
CA THR A 17 19.46 -5.92 18.02
C THR A 17 18.81 -4.66 17.42
N THR A 18 18.35 -4.75 16.18
CA THR A 18 17.59 -3.69 15.49
C THR A 18 16.23 -3.50 16.16
N ARG A 19 15.53 -4.59 16.51
CA ARG A 19 14.26 -4.53 17.25
C ARG A 19 14.43 -3.79 18.58
N THR A 20 15.46 -4.15 19.36
CA THR A 20 15.73 -3.51 20.65
C THR A 20 16.02 -2.01 20.48
N SER A 21 16.81 -1.67 19.46
CA SER A 21 17.14 -0.28 19.13
C SER A 21 15.91 0.52 18.69
N LEU A 22 15.04 -0.07 17.87
CA LEU A 22 13.79 0.52 17.42
C LEU A 22 12.87 0.82 18.61
N LEU A 23 12.64 -0.17 19.49
CA LEU A 23 11.78 0.02 20.66
C LEU A 23 12.32 1.13 21.57
N LYS A 24 13.64 1.23 21.71
CA LYS A 24 14.25 2.34 22.46
C LYS A 24 14.07 3.70 21.78
N ALA A 25 14.19 3.75 20.46
CA ALA A 25 13.97 4.98 19.70
C ALA A 25 12.50 5.45 19.78
N ILE A 26 11.54 4.53 19.74
CA ILE A 26 10.11 4.78 19.98
C ILE A 26 9.90 5.38 21.37
N GLU A 27 10.46 4.75 22.42
CA GLU A 27 10.36 5.24 23.80
C GLU A 27 10.88 6.67 23.93
N VAL A 28 12.07 6.95 23.36
CA VAL A 28 12.68 8.28 23.38
C VAL A 28 11.83 9.30 22.62
N SER A 29 11.35 8.96 21.42
CA SER A 29 10.47 9.84 20.64
C SER A 29 9.24 10.25 21.44
N LYS A 30 8.54 9.28 22.03
CA LYS A 30 7.33 9.53 22.83
C LYS A 30 7.63 10.35 24.08
N LYS A 31 8.76 10.11 24.76
CA LYS A 31 9.20 10.92 25.91
C LYS A 31 9.34 12.40 25.59
N PHE A 32 9.72 12.74 24.35
CA PHE A 32 9.85 14.12 23.89
C PHE A 32 8.61 14.63 23.14
N GLY A 33 7.47 13.93 23.24
CA GLY A 33 6.20 14.32 22.61
C GLY A 33 6.15 14.12 21.09
N GLY A 34 7.06 13.30 20.53
CA GLY A 34 7.05 12.93 19.13
C GLY A 34 5.89 11.99 18.79
N ILE A 35 5.31 12.17 17.60
CA ILE A 35 4.27 11.29 17.04
C ILE A 35 4.95 10.09 16.38
N THR A 36 4.45 8.89 16.61
CA THR A 36 4.98 7.68 15.96
C THR A 36 4.16 7.30 14.73
N PHE A 37 4.83 7.03 13.62
CA PHE A 37 4.24 6.55 12.37
C PHE A 37 4.82 5.17 12.06
N PHE A 38 3.96 4.15 12.05
CA PHE A 38 4.34 2.80 11.71
C PHE A 38 3.79 2.44 10.33
N ASP A 39 4.67 2.36 9.34
CA ASP A 39 4.37 1.71 8.06
C ASP A 39 4.59 0.20 8.25
N LEU A 40 3.53 -0.60 8.17
CA LEU A 40 3.67 -2.02 8.46
C LEU A 40 4.63 -2.71 7.48
N ASN A 41 4.44 -2.54 6.17
CA ASN A 41 5.31 -3.04 5.09
C ASN A 41 5.91 -4.43 5.40
N LEU A 42 5.04 -5.44 5.50
CA LEU A 42 5.38 -6.80 5.91
C LEU A 42 6.33 -7.46 4.90
N PRO A 43 7.57 -7.82 5.30
CA PRO A 43 8.44 -8.62 4.46
C PRO A 43 7.96 -10.08 4.39
N MET A 44 8.26 -10.77 3.29
CA MET A 44 7.86 -12.17 2.99
C MET A 44 7.88 -13.15 4.20
N PRO A 45 8.91 -13.18 5.06
CA PRO A 45 8.93 -14.08 6.22
C PRO A 45 7.75 -13.90 7.19
N LEU A 46 7.22 -12.67 7.32
CA LEU A 46 6.11 -12.34 8.19
C LEU A 46 4.73 -12.68 7.60
N TRP A 47 4.67 -13.20 6.38
CA TRP A 47 3.42 -13.69 5.79
C TRP A 47 3.13 -15.16 6.13
N SER A 48 4.09 -15.85 6.75
CA SER A 48 3.99 -17.29 7.06
C SER A 48 2.95 -17.62 8.12
N SER A 49 2.81 -16.77 9.15
CA SER A 49 1.92 -17.02 10.28
C SER A 49 1.39 -15.72 10.88
N SER A 50 0.11 -15.42 10.67
CA SER A 50 -0.55 -14.22 11.22
C SER A 50 -0.42 -14.13 12.74
N LYS A 51 -0.41 -15.27 13.45
CA LYS A 51 -0.23 -15.31 14.91
C LYS A 51 1.18 -14.88 15.32
N GLU A 52 2.21 -15.42 14.67
CA GLU A 52 3.60 -15.08 14.96
C GLU A 52 3.90 -13.64 14.58
N THR A 53 3.40 -13.19 13.43
CA THR A 53 3.55 -11.81 12.97
C THR A 53 2.91 -10.82 13.93
N LYS A 54 1.67 -11.05 14.37
CA LYS A 54 1.04 -10.23 15.40
C LYS A 54 1.86 -10.20 16.69
N SER A 55 2.41 -11.34 17.11
CA SER A 55 3.27 -11.40 18.29
C SER A 55 4.57 -10.60 18.10
N LEU A 56 5.15 -10.62 16.91
CA LEU A 56 6.39 -9.92 16.60
C LEU A 56 6.18 -8.40 16.55
N ILE A 57 5.12 -7.94 15.89
CA ILE A 57 4.84 -6.52 15.70
C ILE A 57 4.17 -5.86 16.91
N LYS A 58 3.65 -6.65 17.87
CA LYS A 58 2.77 -6.18 18.96
C LYS A 58 3.25 -4.90 19.64
N GLU A 59 4.50 -4.87 20.09
CA GLU A 59 5.03 -3.73 20.85
C GLU A 59 5.17 -2.47 19.97
N ALA A 60 5.65 -2.62 18.75
CA ALA A 60 5.79 -1.52 17.80
C ALA A 60 4.44 -1.01 17.29
N TRP A 61 3.49 -1.93 17.11
CA TRP A 61 2.09 -1.66 16.75
C TRP A 61 1.40 -0.85 17.86
N GLU A 62 1.38 -1.37 19.09
CA GLU A 62 0.72 -0.72 20.24
C GLU A 62 1.33 0.65 20.60
N ALA A 63 2.58 0.91 20.19
CA ALA A 63 3.25 2.17 20.41
C ALA A 63 2.94 3.26 19.35
N ALA A 64 2.36 2.89 18.20
CA ALA A 64 2.12 3.77 17.06
C ALA A 64 0.96 4.77 17.31
N ASP A 65 1.13 6.04 16.93
CA ASP A 65 0.02 7.00 16.87
C ASP A 65 -0.70 6.94 15.53
N ILE A 66 0.04 6.61 14.47
CA ILE A 66 -0.44 6.50 13.10
C ILE A 66 0.09 5.19 12.53
N ILE A 67 -0.78 4.44 11.88
CA ILE A 67 -0.41 3.20 11.19
C ILE A 67 -0.81 3.32 9.72
N GLU A 68 0.02 2.83 8.83
CA GLU A 68 -0.32 2.58 7.44
C GLU A 68 -0.11 1.09 7.13
N VAL A 69 -1.09 0.51 6.43
CA VAL A 69 -1.06 -0.88 5.97
C VAL A 69 -1.62 -0.96 4.56
N MET A 70 -1.15 -1.93 3.78
CA MET A 70 -1.79 -2.30 2.51
C MET A 70 -3.07 -3.11 2.77
N LYS A 71 -3.97 -3.14 1.78
CA LYS A 71 -5.19 -3.97 1.80
C LYS A 71 -4.86 -5.42 2.18
N GLN A 72 -3.88 -6.02 1.52
CA GLN A 72 -3.49 -7.42 1.68
C GLN A 72 -2.99 -7.67 3.11
N GLU A 73 -2.27 -6.70 3.69
CA GLU A 73 -1.76 -6.79 5.06
C GLU A 73 -2.89 -6.70 6.08
N LEU A 74 -3.84 -5.78 5.85
CA LEU A 74 -5.04 -5.70 6.67
C LEU A 74 -5.82 -7.02 6.64
N GLU A 75 -6.05 -7.56 5.45
CA GLU A 75 -6.75 -8.84 5.28
C GLU A 75 -6.03 -9.98 6.01
N PHE A 76 -4.71 -10.07 5.86
CA PHE A 76 -3.86 -11.06 6.55
C PHE A 76 -3.90 -10.92 8.08
N LEU A 77 -3.83 -9.70 8.60
CA LEU A 77 -3.94 -9.45 10.03
C LEU A 77 -5.35 -9.73 10.55
N CYS A 78 -6.40 -9.45 9.78
CA CYS A 78 -7.79 -9.71 10.19
C CYS A 78 -8.24 -11.16 9.94
N GLY A 79 -7.43 -11.99 9.29
CA GLY A 79 -7.80 -13.36 8.90
C GLY A 79 -8.90 -13.41 7.83
N ILE A 80 -8.99 -12.36 7.00
CA ILE A 80 -9.93 -12.24 5.90
C ILE A 80 -9.32 -12.96 4.70
N LYS A 81 -10.06 -13.92 4.14
CA LYS A 81 -9.63 -14.58 2.90
C LYS A 81 -9.95 -13.68 1.70
N PRO A 82 -9.02 -13.51 0.76
CA PRO A 82 -9.34 -12.90 -0.53
C PRO A 82 -10.53 -13.64 -1.16
N SER A 83 -11.52 -12.93 -1.69
CA SER A 83 -12.62 -13.57 -2.39
C SER A 83 -12.08 -14.26 -3.64
N ALA A 84 -12.47 -15.51 -3.91
CA ALA A 84 -11.99 -16.33 -5.04
C ALA A 84 -12.22 -15.73 -6.45
N ASN A 85 -12.92 -14.60 -6.56
CA ASN A 85 -13.13 -13.84 -7.80
C ASN A 85 -12.13 -12.68 -7.98
N SER A 86 -11.09 -12.57 -7.15
CA SER A 86 -10.04 -11.54 -7.31
C SER A 86 -9.09 -11.82 -8.47
N ASP A 87 -9.07 -13.05 -9.00
CA ASP A 87 -8.18 -13.44 -10.10
C ASP A 87 -8.70 -13.02 -11.50
N THR A 88 -9.91 -12.46 -11.57
CA THR A 88 -10.45 -11.89 -12.81
C THR A 88 -10.22 -10.38 -12.82
N LYS A 89 -9.10 -9.95 -13.43
CA LYS A 89 -8.77 -8.69 -14.17
C LYS A 89 -9.40 -7.32 -13.84
N ASP A 90 -10.25 -7.22 -12.83
CA ASP A 90 -10.86 -6.01 -12.33
C ASP A 90 -10.40 -5.80 -10.87
N GLU A 91 -9.11 -5.87 -10.58
CA GLU A 91 -8.56 -5.53 -9.25
C GLU A 91 -8.87 -4.08 -8.83
N LYS A 92 -9.33 -3.25 -9.78
CA LYS A 92 -9.88 -1.90 -9.55
C LYS A 92 -11.34 -1.90 -9.06
N SER A 93 -12.09 -2.99 -9.20
CA SER A 93 -13.40 -3.23 -8.59
C SER A 93 -13.24 -4.33 -7.55
N GLU A 94 -13.24 -4.12 -6.25
CA GLU A 94 -13.93 -3.16 -5.43
C GLU A 94 -13.08 -3.18 -4.16
N PHE A 95 -12.11 -2.28 -4.00
CA PHE A 95 -11.48 -2.13 -2.68
C PHE A 95 -12.54 -1.56 -1.74
N ALA A 96 -13.27 -2.49 -1.13
CA ALA A 96 -14.40 -2.22 -0.27
C ALA A 96 -13.90 -1.51 0.98
N HIS A 97 -14.63 -0.49 1.41
CA HIS A 97 -14.34 0.12 2.70
C HIS A 97 -14.81 -0.85 3.78
N TYR A 98 -13.86 -1.51 4.46
CA TYR A 98 -14.20 -2.40 5.56
C TYR A 98 -14.95 -1.64 6.64
N SER A 99 -15.89 -2.33 7.28
CA SER A 99 -16.65 -1.76 8.37
C SER A 99 -15.75 -1.51 9.59
N PRO A 100 -16.07 -0.53 10.46
CA PRO A 100 -15.30 -0.28 11.66
C PRO A 100 -15.10 -1.52 12.54
N GLU A 101 -16.05 -2.45 12.60
CA GLU A 101 -15.97 -3.67 13.40
C GLU A 101 -14.81 -4.59 12.96
N VAL A 102 -14.45 -4.58 11.68
CA VAL A 102 -13.30 -5.33 11.17
C VAL A 102 -12.00 -4.69 11.63
N VAL A 103 -11.90 -3.36 11.46
CA VAL A 103 -10.71 -2.57 11.79
C VAL A 103 -10.46 -2.54 13.30
N MET A 104 -11.52 -2.50 14.10
CA MET A 104 -11.42 -2.51 15.57
C MET A 104 -10.73 -3.74 16.13
N LYS A 105 -10.64 -4.86 15.39
CA LYS A 105 -9.89 -6.06 15.81
C LYS A 105 -8.38 -5.85 15.92
N ILE A 106 -7.85 -4.85 15.22
CA ILE A 106 -6.42 -4.48 15.23
C ILE A 106 -6.19 -3.08 15.81
N TRP A 107 -7.24 -2.45 16.33
CA TRP A 107 -7.17 -1.13 16.95
C TRP A 107 -6.55 -1.21 18.35
N HIS A 108 -5.93 -0.12 18.78
CA HIS A 108 -5.42 0.04 20.13
C HIS A 108 -5.56 1.49 20.60
N ASP A 109 -5.56 1.71 21.91
CA ASP A 109 -5.97 3.00 22.51
C ASP A 109 -5.06 4.19 22.13
N ASN A 110 -3.81 3.93 21.76
CA ASN A 110 -2.89 4.99 21.34
C ASN A 110 -3.08 5.41 19.87
N LEU A 111 -3.78 4.59 19.07
CA LEU A 111 -3.93 4.81 17.65
C LEU A 111 -4.86 5.99 17.39
N LYS A 112 -4.36 6.98 16.63
CA LYS A 112 -5.15 8.14 16.21
C LYS A 112 -5.77 7.91 14.84
N VAL A 113 -5.00 7.32 13.93
CA VAL A 113 -5.42 7.06 12.56
C VAL A 113 -4.79 5.77 12.03
N LEU A 114 -5.61 4.94 11.41
CA LEU A 114 -5.15 3.84 10.54
C LEU A 114 -5.43 4.23 9.09
N PHE A 115 -4.40 4.21 8.25
CA PHE A 115 -4.53 4.26 6.79
C PHE A 115 -4.47 2.86 6.21
N VAL A 116 -5.34 2.59 5.24
CA VAL A 116 -5.34 1.34 4.47
C VAL A 116 -5.24 1.68 2.99
N THR A 117 -4.14 1.29 2.36
CA THR A 117 -3.80 1.65 0.98
C THR A 117 -4.02 0.46 0.03
N ASN A 118 -4.34 0.76 -1.23
CA ASN A 118 -4.32 -0.21 -2.32
C ASN A 118 -3.64 0.45 -3.52
N GLY A 119 -2.33 0.61 -3.39
CA GLY A 119 -1.53 1.41 -4.31
C GLY A 119 -2.10 2.83 -4.48
N THR A 120 -2.09 3.31 -5.72
CA THR A 120 -2.59 4.63 -6.10
C THR A 120 -4.11 4.68 -6.36
N SER A 121 -4.80 3.54 -6.26
CA SER A 121 -6.21 3.43 -6.63
C SER A 121 -7.15 4.05 -5.60
N LYS A 122 -6.88 3.85 -4.30
CA LYS A 122 -7.73 4.30 -3.20
C LYS A 122 -6.99 4.21 -1.86
N ILE A 123 -7.23 5.18 -0.99
CA ILE A 123 -6.79 5.15 0.41
C ILE A 123 -8.03 5.25 1.30
N HIS A 124 -8.14 4.35 2.27
CA HIS A 124 -9.11 4.45 3.36
C HIS A 124 -8.41 4.96 4.61
N TYR A 125 -9.13 5.67 5.46
CA TYR A 125 -8.66 6.08 6.76
C TYR A 125 -9.72 5.81 7.83
N TYR A 126 -9.26 5.42 9.01
CA TYR A 126 -10.09 5.13 10.16
C TYR A 126 -9.55 5.88 11.38
N THR A 127 -10.45 6.52 12.11
CA THR A 127 -10.21 7.10 13.42
C THR A 127 -11.21 6.51 14.40
N GLU A 128 -11.03 6.76 15.69
CA GLU A 128 -11.99 6.36 16.72
C GLU A 128 -13.42 6.90 16.44
N LYS A 129 -13.54 8.11 15.87
CA LYS A 129 -14.83 8.82 15.75
C LYS A 129 -15.45 8.79 14.37
N HIS A 130 -14.64 8.62 13.33
CA HIS A 130 -15.08 8.63 11.94
C HIS A 130 -14.09 7.89 11.04
N ASN A 131 -14.56 7.56 9.84
CA ASN A 131 -13.76 6.93 8.79
C ASN A 131 -14.14 7.54 7.44
N GLY A 132 -13.34 7.23 6.43
CA GLY A 132 -13.62 7.64 5.07
C GLY A 132 -12.68 6.99 4.06
N SER A 133 -12.91 7.32 2.79
CA SER A 133 -12.07 6.86 1.70
C SER A 133 -11.90 7.93 0.64
N VAL A 134 -10.77 7.88 -0.06
CA VAL A 134 -10.43 8.76 -1.18
C VAL A 134 -10.02 7.89 -2.34
N ARG A 135 -10.75 8.01 -3.47
CA ARG A 135 -10.40 7.35 -4.72
C ARG A 135 -9.34 8.16 -5.46
N GLY A 136 -8.40 7.45 -6.08
CA GLY A 136 -7.45 8.02 -7.02
C GLY A 136 -8.14 8.64 -8.23
N THR A 137 -7.52 9.69 -8.76
CA THR A 137 -8.08 10.50 -9.84
C THR A 137 -7.59 10.07 -11.23
N GLU A 138 -6.57 9.22 -11.28
CA GLU A 138 -5.96 8.72 -12.51
C GLU A 138 -5.49 7.28 -12.28
N ASP A 139 -5.55 6.49 -13.33
CA ASP A 139 -4.95 5.17 -13.36
C ASP A 139 -3.46 5.30 -13.64
N ALA A 140 -2.65 5.06 -12.60
CA ALA A 140 -1.21 5.03 -12.73
C ALA A 140 -0.75 3.83 -13.59
N PRO A 141 0.37 3.94 -14.31
CA PRO A 141 0.84 2.89 -15.19
C PRO A 141 1.30 1.68 -14.38
N ILE A 142 0.72 0.54 -14.70
CA ILE A 142 1.18 -0.77 -14.22
C ILE A 142 2.02 -1.38 -15.34
N THR A 143 3.32 -1.52 -15.09
CA THR A 143 4.30 -2.20 -15.93
C THR A 143 5.00 -3.26 -15.09
N PRO A 144 5.74 -4.23 -15.66
CA PRO A 144 6.49 -5.20 -14.84
C PRO A 144 7.52 -4.58 -13.89
N PHE A 145 7.88 -3.31 -14.12
CA PHE A 145 8.81 -2.57 -13.25
C PHE A 145 8.10 -1.73 -12.19
N THR A 146 6.78 -1.62 -12.25
CA THR A 146 5.94 -0.85 -11.31
C THR A 146 4.80 -1.68 -10.71
N SER A 147 4.67 -2.95 -11.07
CA SER A 147 3.60 -3.87 -10.64
C SER A 147 3.59 -4.13 -9.15
N GLU A 148 4.77 -4.24 -8.55
CA GLU A 148 4.92 -4.41 -7.10
C GLU A 148 4.52 -3.16 -6.30
N MET A 149 4.38 -2.01 -6.97
CA MET A 149 3.99 -0.72 -6.40
C MET A 149 4.82 -0.21 -5.21
N SER A 150 5.88 -0.91 -4.80
CA SER A 150 6.71 -0.60 -3.62
C SER A 150 7.20 0.85 -3.60
N GLN A 151 7.75 1.36 -4.72
CA GLN A 151 8.22 2.74 -4.82
C GLN A 151 7.08 3.76 -4.60
N SER A 152 5.92 3.51 -5.21
CA SER A 152 4.75 4.38 -5.04
C SER A 152 4.13 4.27 -3.64
N GLY A 153 4.27 3.12 -2.99
CA GLY A 153 3.88 2.89 -1.59
C GLY A 153 4.71 3.75 -0.64
N ASP A 154 6.04 3.71 -0.75
CA ASP A 154 6.95 4.56 0.03
C ASP A 154 6.64 6.05 -0.19
N THR A 155 6.34 6.44 -1.43
CA THR A 155 5.92 7.80 -1.76
C THR A 155 4.60 8.19 -1.08
N ILE A 156 3.62 7.29 -1.03
CA ILE A 156 2.34 7.51 -0.34
C ILE A 156 2.59 7.69 1.17
N ALA A 157 3.36 6.79 1.81
CA ALA A 157 3.69 6.89 3.23
C ALA A 157 4.41 8.22 3.54
N ALA A 158 5.41 8.59 2.75
CA ALA A 158 6.14 9.85 2.89
C ALA A 158 5.23 11.08 2.75
N ALA A 159 4.29 11.06 1.79
CA ALA A 159 3.35 12.16 1.58
C ALA A 159 2.32 12.29 2.73
N LEU A 160 1.85 11.16 3.27
CA LEU A 160 1.02 11.14 4.48
C LEU A 160 1.78 11.76 5.67
N MET A 161 3.00 11.29 5.92
CA MET A 161 3.86 11.80 6.98
C MET A 161 4.11 13.30 6.84
N ASN A 162 4.44 13.78 5.63
CA ASN A 162 4.73 15.18 5.37
C ASN A 162 3.54 16.05 5.79
N MET A 163 2.34 15.74 5.28
CA MET A 163 1.12 16.49 5.62
C MET A 163 0.86 16.48 7.13
N LEU A 164 0.88 15.30 7.77
CA LEU A 164 0.57 15.16 9.19
C LEU A 164 1.62 15.81 10.10
N SER A 165 2.89 15.87 9.67
CA SER A 165 3.97 16.54 10.41
C SER A 165 3.88 18.07 10.36
N ILE A 166 3.26 18.63 9.30
CA ILE A 166 3.03 20.07 9.18
C ILE A 166 1.92 20.50 10.15
N ASN A 167 0.80 19.77 10.19
CA ASN A 167 -0.35 20.06 11.07
C ASN A 167 -0.72 18.89 11.99
N PRO A 168 0.11 18.56 13.00
CA PRO A 168 -0.12 17.39 13.85
C PRO A 168 -1.40 17.48 14.69
N HIS A 169 -1.88 18.69 15.00
CA HIS A 169 -3.14 18.92 15.71
C HIS A 169 -4.39 18.55 14.89
N LEU A 170 -4.25 18.40 13.56
CA LEU A 170 -5.32 18.00 12.65
C LEU A 170 -5.26 16.51 12.29
N VAL A 171 -4.45 15.71 12.99
CA VAL A 171 -4.24 14.30 12.65
C VAL A 171 -5.53 13.49 12.60
N THR A 172 -6.57 13.84 13.38
CA THR A 172 -7.89 13.20 13.33
C THR A 172 -8.97 14.06 12.67
N ASP A 173 -8.64 15.21 12.09
CA ASP A 173 -9.64 16.08 11.43
C ASP A 173 -10.12 15.46 10.12
N LYS A 174 -11.44 15.38 9.94
CA LYS A 174 -12.06 14.71 8.78
C LYS A 174 -11.69 15.38 7.45
N VAL A 175 -11.71 16.71 7.40
CA VAL A 175 -11.43 17.46 6.17
C VAL A 175 -9.94 17.38 5.84
N TYR A 176 -9.09 17.45 6.85
CA TYR A 176 -7.65 17.36 6.71
C TYR A 176 -7.22 15.96 6.27
N LEU A 177 -7.75 14.90 6.88
CA LEU A 177 -7.47 13.51 6.49
C LEU A 177 -7.86 13.23 5.03
N HIS A 178 -9.02 13.72 4.58
CA HIS A 178 -9.41 13.61 3.18
C HIS A 178 -8.42 14.32 2.24
N LYS A 179 -7.98 15.54 2.60
CA LYS A 179 -6.97 16.29 1.83
C LYS A 179 -5.61 15.60 1.82
N THR A 180 -5.19 15.05 2.96
CA THR A 180 -3.94 14.32 3.15
C THR A 180 -3.92 13.05 2.30
N ALA A 181 -4.97 12.22 2.35
CA ALA A 181 -5.09 11.03 1.52
C ALA A 181 -5.11 11.39 0.02
N LYS A 182 -5.84 12.44 -0.38
CA LYS A 182 -5.84 12.93 -1.77
C LYS A 182 -4.46 13.39 -2.24
N HIS A 183 -3.70 14.06 -1.37
CA HIS A 183 -2.34 14.49 -1.68
C HIS A 183 -1.40 13.29 -1.83
N ALA A 184 -1.46 12.34 -0.90
CA ALA A 184 -0.64 11.13 -0.95
C ALA A 184 -0.88 10.30 -2.22
N ILE A 185 -2.15 10.11 -2.62
CA ILE A 185 -2.47 9.44 -3.88
C ILE A 185 -1.84 10.18 -5.08
N LYS A 186 -1.97 11.52 -5.14
CA LYS A 186 -1.37 12.28 -6.23
C LYS A 186 0.15 12.10 -6.30
N CYS A 187 0.84 12.12 -5.16
CA CYS A 187 2.27 11.88 -5.09
C CYS A 187 2.62 10.48 -5.61
N GLY A 188 1.91 9.44 -5.15
CA GLY A 188 2.11 8.08 -5.61
C GLY A 188 1.87 7.90 -7.11
N VAL A 189 0.81 8.53 -7.66
CA VAL A 189 0.53 8.51 -9.12
C VAL A 189 1.69 9.14 -9.90
N ILE A 190 2.17 10.31 -9.47
CA ILE A 190 3.28 11.01 -10.14
C ILE A 190 4.54 10.15 -10.12
N ASP A 191 4.91 9.62 -8.95
CA ASP A 191 6.10 8.79 -8.78
C ASP A 191 6.03 7.52 -9.65
N GLN A 192 4.85 6.88 -9.71
CA GLN A 192 4.63 5.73 -10.56
C GLN A 192 4.75 6.05 -12.06
N TRP A 193 4.27 7.21 -12.50
CA TRP A 193 4.49 7.68 -13.87
C TRP A 193 5.96 7.97 -14.17
N LEU A 194 6.69 8.57 -13.21
CA LEU A 194 8.12 8.83 -13.37
C LEU A 194 8.91 7.52 -13.47
N ALA A 195 8.64 6.56 -12.59
CA ALA A 195 9.24 5.23 -12.63
C ALA A 195 8.99 4.51 -13.96
N ALA A 196 7.75 4.57 -14.47
CA ALA A 196 7.42 3.98 -15.77
C ALA A 196 8.10 4.70 -16.95
N ARG A 197 8.28 6.02 -16.88
CA ARG A 197 9.03 6.78 -17.90
C ARG A 197 10.50 6.42 -17.93
N GLU A 198 11.11 6.21 -16.76
CA GLU A 198 12.53 5.87 -16.64
C GLU A 198 12.81 4.42 -17.05
N ARG A 199 11.94 3.48 -16.65
CA ARG A 199 12.13 2.04 -16.86
C ARG A 199 11.45 1.50 -18.12
N GLY A 200 10.60 2.32 -18.74
CA GLY A 200 9.89 2.01 -19.97
C GLY A 200 8.48 1.45 -19.74
N PHE A 201 7.66 1.57 -20.79
CA PHE A 201 6.30 1.05 -20.84
C PHE A 201 6.26 -0.21 -21.70
N LEU A 202 5.55 -1.25 -21.24
CA LEU A 202 5.15 -2.34 -22.10
C LEU A 202 3.73 -2.10 -22.65
N PRO A 203 3.41 -2.59 -23.87
CA PRO A 203 2.05 -2.65 -24.36
C PRO A 203 1.14 -3.34 -23.33
N ARG A 204 0.00 -2.73 -23.02
CA ARG A 204 -1.02 -3.39 -22.17
C ARG A 204 -1.42 -4.71 -22.84
N GLY A 205 -1.28 -5.83 -22.15
CA GLY A 205 -1.77 -7.14 -22.60
C GLY A 205 -0.73 -8.13 -23.14
N ILE A 206 0.57 -7.85 -23.06
CA ILE A 206 1.61 -8.88 -23.25
C ILE A 206 1.89 -9.50 -21.88
N ALA A 207 1.74 -10.83 -21.75
CA ALA A 207 2.24 -11.57 -20.60
C ALA A 207 3.75 -11.34 -20.43
N GLU A 208 4.28 -11.43 -19.22
CA GLU A 208 5.72 -11.36 -19.01
C GLU A 208 6.45 -12.26 -20.03
N PRO A 209 7.50 -11.77 -20.72
CA PRO A 209 8.19 -12.55 -21.72
C PRO A 209 8.73 -13.83 -21.06
N SER A 210 8.12 -14.97 -21.37
CA SER A 210 8.41 -16.26 -20.73
C SER A 210 9.61 -16.97 -21.38
N SER A 211 10.49 -16.25 -22.08
CA SER A 211 11.69 -16.82 -22.67
C SER A 211 12.75 -15.76 -22.97
N GLU A 212 14.03 -16.16 -22.93
CA GLU A 212 15.20 -15.33 -23.29
C GLU A 212 15.23 -14.88 -24.76
N HIS A 213 14.16 -15.12 -25.53
CA HIS A 213 14.06 -14.82 -26.96
C HIS A 213 12.93 -13.86 -27.36
N ASP A 214 12.07 -13.41 -26.43
CA ASP A 214 11.08 -12.38 -26.72
C ASP A 214 11.68 -10.99 -26.50
N GLU A 215 12.03 -10.29 -27.58
CA GLU A 215 12.40 -8.88 -27.51
C GLU A 215 11.24 -8.07 -26.92
N ALA A 216 11.38 -7.66 -25.66
CA ALA A 216 10.41 -6.82 -24.97
C ALA A 216 10.28 -5.49 -25.73
N ARG A 217 9.19 -5.33 -26.50
CA ARG A 217 8.94 -4.12 -27.28
C ARG A 217 8.40 -3.03 -26.37
N PHE A 218 9.24 -2.06 -26.03
CA PHE A 218 8.84 -0.87 -25.28
C PHE A 218 8.00 0.08 -26.14
N ILE A 219 7.02 0.73 -25.52
CA ILE A 219 6.19 1.77 -26.16
C ILE A 219 6.41 3.12 -25.49
N THR A 220 6.06 4.19 -26.20
CA THR A 220 6.08 5.55 -25.67
C THR A 220 4.92 5.77 -24.69
N GLU A 221 5.04 6.76 -23.81
CA GLU A 221 3.94 7.19 -22.93
C GLU A 221 2.68 7.55 -23.73
N ARG A 222 2.86 8.24 -24.87
CA ARG A 222 1.75 8.63 -25.74
C ARG A 222 0.99 7.39 -26.21
N GLU A 223 1.71 6.36 -26.66
CA GLU A 223 1.11 5.09 -27.06
C GLU A 223 0.42 4.42 -25.87
N TYR A 224 1.08 4.32 -24.71
CA TYR A 224 0.52 3.70 -23.50
C TYR A 224 -0.79 4.36 -23.03
N ARG A 225 -0.92 5.69 -23.20
CA ARG A 225 -2.14 6.45 -22.89
C ARG A 225 -3.27 6.27 -23.91
N THR A 226 -2.95 5.86 -25.14
CA THR A 226 -3.92 5.75 -26.25
C THR A 226 -4.38 4.33 -26.56
N ILE A 227 -3.78 3.30 -25.95
CA ILE A 227 -4.22 1.90 -26.13
C ILE A 227 -5.62 1.71 -25.53
N PRO A 228 -6.62 1.24 -26.30
CA PRO A 228 -7.96 0.95 -25.78
C PRO A 228 -7.94 -0.17 -24.73
N ASP A 229 -8.72 -0.04 -23.66
CA ASP A 229 -8.84 -1.06 -22.59
C ASP A 229 -9.32 -2.44 -23.09
N ALA A 230 -9.82 -2.54 -24.33
CA ALA A 230 -10.40 -3.74 -24.94
C ALA A 230 -9.38 -4.74 -25.52
N MET A 231 -8.07 -4.47 -25.51
CA MET A 231 -7.03 -5.44 -25.96
C MET A 231 -6.52 -6.35 -24.83
N GLN A 232 -7.44 -6.86 -24.00
CA GLN A 232 -7.10 -7.81 -22.95
C GLN A 232 -6.75 -9.18 -23.56
N PRO A 233 -5.68 -9.86 -23.12
CA PRO A 233 -5.39 -11.21 -23.59
C PRO A 233 -6.43 -12.20 -23.04
N ALA A 234 -7.00 -13.05 -23.88
CA ALA A 234 -7.66 -14.28 -23.43
C ALA A 234 -6.63 -15.17 -22.73
N ASN A 235 -7.06 -15.93 -21.72
CA ASN A 235 -6.19 -16.88 -21.01
C ASN A 235 -5.54 -17.87 -22.00
N PRO A 236 -4.29 -18.30 -21.77
CA PRO A 236 -3.69 -19.39 -22.57
C PRO A 236 -4.44 -20.72 -22.41
N SER A 237 -5.35 -20.84 -21.43
CA SER A 237 -6.15 -22.04 -21.17
C SER A 237 -7.31 -22.26 -22.14
N ASP A 238 -7.61 -21.31 -23.04
CA ASP A 238 -8.69 -21.48 -24.04
C ASP A 238 -8.18 -21.99 -25.40
N ARG A 239 -6.91 -22.45 -25.48
CA ARG A 239 -6.31 -22.97 -26.73
C ARG A 239 -6.06 -24.47 -26.77
N GLU A 240 -6.65 -25.25 -25.87
CA GLU A 240 -6.76 -26.70 -26.05
C GLU A 240 -8.24 -27.08 -26.12
N LEU A 241 -8.89 -26.86 -27.26
CA LEU A 241 -10.12 -27.57 -27.65
C LEU A 241 -10.52 -27.29 -29.10
N THR A 242 -9.55 -27.26 -30.03
CA THR A 242 -9.87 -27.32 -31.47
C THR A 242 -8.73 -27.98 -32.25
N HIS A 243 -8.76 -29.31 -32.36
CA HIS A 243 -8.46 -30.06 -33.59
C HIS A 243 -8.98 -31.50 -33.41
N VAL A 244 -10.23 -31.78 -33.84
CA VAL A 244 -10.67 -32.46 -35.08
C VAL A 244 -10.37 -33.97 -35.11
N GLU A 245 -11.48 -34.73 -35.08
CA GLU A 245 -11.77 -36.12 -35.56
C GLU A 245 -10.79 -37.27 -35.32
#